data_AF-A0A232ED62-F1
#
_entry.id   AF-A0A232ED62-F1
#
_cell.length_a   1.000
_cell.length_b   1.000
_cell.length_c   1.000
_cell.angle_alpha   90.00
_cell.angle_beta   90.00
_cell.angle_gamma   90.00
#
_symmetry.space_group_name_H-M   'P 1'
#
loop_
_entity.id
_entity.type
_entity.pdbx_description
1 polymer ?
#
loop_
_entity_poly.entity_id
_entity_poly.type
_entity_poly.pdbx_seq_one_letter_code
_entity_poly.pdbx_strand_id
1 'polypeptide(L)'
;MNISAVTKFMIIKLLQVTTDSLSYHLGKYSELQRNIQCECGVMITPTSMGSFFIQIDIIDKLKKLFSNPFTNNLDERFNRKKTKSENLEDIYDGAHYKEQSILFESKWNLSYTFNTDGCQTADKGKFSAWPIFLIRKKFMIIQGLWVAKVEPKFNIFLQPFVDQANLLSSKGFEWIKNNVKIISKVLPLACCVD
;
A
#
# COMPACT_ATOMS: atom_id res chain seq x y z
N MET A 1 4.48 -22.29 -18.88
CA MET A 1 5.03 -20.93 -18.74
C MET A 1 5.47 -20.74 -17.29
N ASN A 2 6.76 -20.55 -17.02
CA ASN A 2 7.26 -20.52 -15.64
C ASN A 2 7.24 -19.08 -15.08
N ILE A 3 6.04 -18.62 -14.72
CA ILE A 3 5.83 -17.35 -14.02
C ILE A 3 6.69 -17.34 -12.74
N SER A 4 7.47 -16.27 -12.54
CA SER A 4 8.38 -16.15 -11.39
C SER A 4 7.63 -16.26 -10.06
N ALA A 5 8.30 -16.70 -8.99
CA ALA A 5 7.68 -16.80 -7.67
C ALA A 5 7.13 -15.44 -7.17
N VAL A 6 7.84 -14.35 -7.47
CA VAL A 6 7.44 -12.98 -7.17
C VAL A 6 6.18 -12.60 -7.94
N THR A 7 6.14 -12.84 -9.25
CA THR A 7 4.97 -12.53 -10.09
C THR A 7 3.75 -13.38 -9.71
N LYS A 8 3.94 -14.67 -9.37
CA LYS A 8 2.88 -15.53 -8.81
C LYS A 8 2.35 -14.97 -7.49
N PHE A 9 3.24 -14.55 -6.59
CA PHE A 9 2.86 -13.95 -5.30
C PHE A 9 2.07 -12.65 -5.48
N MET A 10 2.49 -11.76 -6.39
CA MET A 10 1.76 -10.53 -6.72
C MET A 10 0.36 -10.83 -7.27
N ILE A 11 0.24 -11.76 -8.22
CA ILE A 11 -1.07 -12.18 -8.77
C ILE A 11 -1.97 -12.76 -7.68
N ILE A 12 -1.44 -13.64 -6.81
CA ILE A 12 -2.17 -14.19 -5.66
C ILE A 12 -2.61 -13.08 -4.70
N LYS A 13 -1.79 -12.03 -4.50
CA LYS A 13 -2.14 -10.88 -3.66
C LYS A 13 -3.21 -9.98 -4.27
N LEU A 14 -3.20 -9.78 -5.59
CA LEU A 14 -4.29 -9.08 -6.30
C LEU A 14 -5.60 -9.87 -6.21
N LEU A 15 -5.57 -11.19 -6.38
CA LEU A 15 -6.74 -12.07 -6.22
C LEU A 15 -7.27 -12.15 -4.76
N GLN A 16 -6.50 -11.66 -3.78
CA GLN A 16 -6.92 -11.48 -2.38
C GLN A 16 -7.48 -10.08 -2.09
N VAL A 17 -7.54 -9.19 -3.09
CA VAL A 17 -8.24 -7.89 -2.98
C VAL A 17 -9.72 -8.11 -3.33
N THR A 18 -10.59 -7.84 -2.37
CA THR A 18 -12.04 -7.76 -2.59
C THR A 18 -12.36 -6.66 -3.61
N THR A 19 -13.19 -7.00 -4.60
CA THR A 19 -13.54 -6.16 -5.77
C THR A 19 -13.96 -4.74 -5.42
N ASP A 20 -14.58 -4.60 -4.27
CA ASP A 20 -15.35 -3.43 -3.83
C ASP A 20 -14.46 -2.30 -3.28
N SER A 21 -13.15 -2.33 -3.58
CA SER A 21 -12.11 -1.44 -3.04
C SER A 21 -10.97 -1.14 -4.04
N LEU A 22 -11.29 -1.17 -5.34
CA LEU A 22 -10.34 -1.08 -6.47
C LEU A 22 -10.67 0.05 -7.44
N SER A 23 -9.86 1.12 -7.42
CA SER A 23 -9.93 2.21 -8.37
C SER A 23 -9.12 1.86 -9.63
N TYR A 24 -9.82 1.34 -10.63
CA TYR A 24 -9.26 0.83 -11.87
C TYR A 24 -8.84 1.94 -12.85
N HIS A 25 -7.58 2.36 -12.81
CA HIS A 25 -6.95 3.17 -13.86
C HIS A 25 -6.35 2.30 -14.96
N LEU A 26 -7.16 1.37 -15.45
CA LEU A 26 -6.74 0.45 -16.48
C LEU A 26 -6.52 1.21 -17.79
N GLY A 27 -5.28 1.18 -18.23
CA GLY A 27 -5.09 0.71 -19.58
C GLY A 27 -5.68 -0.70 -19.74
N LYS A 28 -4.82 -1.71 -19.82
CA LYS A 28 -4.99 -2.81 -20.78
C LYS A 28 -4.11 -4.01 -20.32
N TYR A 29 -4.34 -5.34 -20.33
CA TYR A 29 -5.52 -6.26 -20.44
C TYR A 29 -5.72 -7.01 -19.07
N SER A 30 -6.04 -8.31 -18.86
CA SER A 30 -6.13 -9.58 -19.65
C SER A 30 -7.34 -10.46 -19.26
N GLU A 31 -7.84 -11.31 -20.18
CA GLU A 31 -8.77 -12.45 -19.95
C GLU A 31 -10.12 -12.18 -19.20
N LEU A 32 -10.47 -10.93 -18.92
CA LEU A 32 -11.74 -10.57 -18.28
C LEU A 32 -12.88 -10.42 -19.32
N GLN A 33 -13.70 -11.46 -19.47
CA GLN A 33 -14.86 -11.51 -20.41
C GLN A 33 -16.07 -10.64 -20.01
N ARG A 34 -15.90 -9.54 -19.27
CA ARG A 34 -17.01 -8.66 -18.86
C ARG A 34 -16.66 -7.20 -19.15
N ASN A 35 -17.63 -6.47 -19.70
CA ASN A 35 -17.58 -5.02 -19.71
C ASN A 35 -17.63 -4.53 -18.26
N ILE A 36 -16.68 -3.68 -17.86
CA ILE A 36 -16.63 -3.09 -16.52
C ILE A 36 -16.89 -1.59 -16.66
N GLN A 37 -17.86 -1.07 -15.92
CA GLN A 37 -18.06 0.38 -15.82
C GLN A 37 -17.19 0.91 -14.67
N CYS A 38 -16.29 1.85 -14.97
CA CYS A 38 -15.50 2.51 -13.95
C CYS A 38 -16.35 3.53 -13.18
N GLU A 39 -15.97 3.85 -11.94
CA GLU A 39 -16.63 4.86 -11.09
C GLU A 39 -16.67 6.25 -11.75
N CYS A 40 -15.71 6.56 -12.64
CA CYS A 40 -15.70 7.78 -13.45
C CYS A 40 -16.62 7.73 -14.70
N GLY A 41 -17.46 6.70 -14.84
CA GLY A 41 -18.43 6.54 -15.93
C GLY A 41 -17.88 5.91 -17.22
N VAL A 42 -16.57 5.64 -17.30
CA VAL A 42 -15.95 5.04 -18.50
C VAL A 42 -16.32 3.56 -18.62
N MET A 43 -16.85 3.17 -19.79
CA MET A 43 -17.13 1.77 -20.15
C MET A 43 -15.88 1.08 -20.69
N ILE A 44 -15.37 0.08 -19.97
CA ILE A 44 -14.16 -0.67 -20.33
C ILE A 44 -14.56 -1.92 -21.14
N THR A 45 -14.07 -2.03 -22.38
CA THR A 45 -14.41 -3.12 -23.31
C THR A 45 -13.28 -4.17 -23.50
N PRO A 46 -13.59 -5.48 -23.46
CA PRO A 46 -12.59 -6.55 -23.40
C PRO A 46 -12.10 -7.00 -24.79
N THR A 47 -11.40 -6.10 -25.49
CA THR A 47 -10.75 -6.40 -26.79
C THR A 47 -9.40 -5.71 -26.99
N SER A 48 -9.23 -4.53 -26.42
CA SER A 48 -8.34 -3.49 -26.95
C SER A 48 -6.86 -3.52 -26.51
N MET A 49 -6.38 -4.58 -25.85
CA MET A 49 -5.53 -4.37 -24.66
C MET A 49 -4.07 -4.95 -24.62
N GLY A 50 -3.30 -4.73 -23.53
CA GLY A 50 -1.91 -4.20 -23.56
C GLY A 50 -1.23 -3.89 -22.18
N SER A 51 -1.04 -2.61 -21.80
CA SER A 51 -0.41 -2.11 -20.53
C SER A 51 -1.39 -1.41 -19.53
N PHE A 52 -1.33 -1.61 -18.19
CA PHE A 52 -2.31 -1.10 -17.20
C PHE A 52 -1.75 -0.48 -15.89
N PHE A 53 -2.62 0.19 -15.10
CA PHE A 53 -2.39 0.58 -13.70
C PHE A 53 -3.63 0.27 -12.82
N ILE A 54 -3.41 -0.02 -11.54
CA ILE A 54 -4.44 -0.24 -10.51
C ILE A 54 -4.05 0.56 -9.28
N GLN A 55 -4.98 1.36 -8.73
CA GLN A 55 -4.89 1.92 -7.37
C GLN A 55 -5.88 1.19 -6.47
N ILE A 56 -5.50 0.92 -5.22
CA ILE A 56 -6.33 0.31 -4.19
C ILE A 56 -6.77 1.41 -3.21
N ASP A 57 -7.96 1.32 -2.61
CA ASP A 57 -8.24 2.15 -1.43
C ASP A 57 -7.48 1.61 -0.22
N ILE A 58 -6.54 2.42 0.26
CA ILE A 58 -5.73 2.16 1.46
C ILE A 58 -6.60 2.04 2.71
N ILE A 59 -7.72 2.78 2.78
CA ILE A 59 -8.52 2.95 3.99
C ILE A 59 -9.16 1.62 4.39
N ASP A 60 -9.69 0.85 3.43
CA ASP A 60 -10.27 -0.47 3.73
C ASP A 60 -9.21 -1.54 4.04
N LYS A 61 -8.01 -1.42 3.46
CA LYS A 61 -6.86 -2.26 3.84
C LYS A 61 -6.40 -1.94 5.26
N LEU A 62 -6.42 -0.66 5.66
CA LEU A 62 -6.12 -0.20 7.01
C LEU A 62 -7.21 -0.60 8.01
N LYS A 63 -8.50 -0.42 7.73
CA LYS A 63 -9.62 -0.92 8.57
C LYS A 63 -9.45 -2.41 8.84
N LYS A 64 -9.26 -3.23 7.79
CA LYS A 64 -9.09 -4.68 7.90
C LYS A 64 -7.81 -5.06 8.65
N LEU A 65 -6.71 -4.34 8.46
CA LEU A 65 -5.50 -4.51 9.25
C LEU A 65 -5.77 -4.20 10.73
N PHE A 66 -6.41 -3.07 11.04
CA PHE A 66 -6.68 -2.62 12.41
C PHE A 66 -7.76 -3.44 13.15
N SER A 67 -8.60 -4.20 12.43
CA SER A 67 -9.42 -5.26 13.03
C SER A 67 -8.61 -6.41 13.65
N ASN A 68 -7.33 -6.59 13.28
CA ASN A 68 -6.50 -7.68 13.82
C ASN A 68 -5.96 -7.36 15.23
N PRO A 69 -5.62 -8.40 16.04
CA PRO A 69 -5.03 -8.23 17.37
C PRO A 69 -3.73 -7.43 17.43
N PHE A 70 -3.02 -7.24 16.31
CA PHE A 70 -1.79 -6.44 16.25
C PHE A 70 -1.97 -5.00 16.77
N THR A 71 -3.18 -4.45 16.72
CA THR A 71 -3.48 -3.12 17.27
C THR A 71 -3.21 -3.03 18.77
N ASN A 72 -3.26 -4.15 19.49
CA ASN A 72 -2.91 -4.25 20.91
C ASN A 72 -1.42 -3.96 21.18
N ASN A 73 -0.57 -4.03 20.14
CA ASN A 73 0.88 -3.82 20.20
C ASN A 73 1.32 -2.44 19.65
N LEU A 74 0.39 -1.57 19.26
CA LEU A 74 0.75 -0.24 18.71
C LEU A 74 1.47 0.63 19.75
N ASP A 75 1.14 0.47 21.03
CA ASP A 75 1.77 1.20 22.14
C ASP A 75 3.12 0.63 22.61
N GLU A 76 3.65 -0.41 21.93
CA GLU A 76 5.05 -0.84 22.07
C GLU A 76 6.01 0.36 22.03
N ARG A 77 5.76 1.37 21.19
CA ARG A 77 6.66 2.53 21.03
C ARG A 77 6.83 3.39 22.28
N PHE A 78 5.87 3.36 23.22
CA PHE A 78 5.96 4.06 24.51
C PHE A 78 6.48 3.13 25.61
N ASN A 79 6.17 1.83 25.53
CA ASN A 79 6.38 0.84 26.59
C ASN A 79 7.62 -0.05 26.42
N ARG A 80 8.29 0.00 25.26
CA ARG A 80 9.43 -0.87 24.93
C ARG A 80 10.66 -0.55 25.77
N LYS A 81 11.04 -1.52 26.60
CA LYS A 81 12.34 -1.56 27.26
C LYS A 81 13.42 -1.88 26.23
N LYS A 82 14.49 -1.08 26.21
CA LYS A 82 15.68 -1.29 25.38
C LYS A 82 16.70 -2.13 26.14
N THR A 83 17.64 -2.77 25.43
CA THR A 83 18.75 -3.49 26.07
C THR A 83 19.72 -2.51 26.76
N LYS A 84 19.94 -1.36 26.12
CA LYS A 84 20.60 -0.17 26.69
C LYS A 84 19.97 1.10 26.13
N SER A 85 20.15 2.25 26.79
CA SER A 85 19.48 3.51 26.40
C SER A 85 19.97 4.06 25.06
N GLU A 86 21.24 3.84 24.73
CA GLU A 86 21.96 4.33 23.56
C GLU A 86 21.73 3.52 22.27
N ASN A 87 21.28 2.27 22.35
CA ASN A 87 21.17 1.36 21.20
C ASN A 87 20.17 1.87 20.12
N LEU A 88 20.30 1.40 18.88
CA LEU A 88 19.26 1.51 17.85
C LEU A 88 18.68 0.11 17.59
N GLU A 89 17.43 -0.13 17.99
CA GLU A 89 16.84 -1.50 18.06
C GLU A 89 15.48 -1.66 17.34
N ASP A 90 14.69 -0.59 17.19
CA ASP A 90 13.49 -0.50 16.33
C ASP A 90 13.47 0.89 15.68
N ILE A 91 12.63 1.12 14.68
CA ILE A 91 12.49 2.42 14.00
C ILE A 91 12.19 3.57 15.00
N TYR A 92 11.58 3.22 16.14
CA TYR A 92 11.29 4.10 17.27
C TYR A 92 12.53 4.82 17.84
N ASP A 93 13.74 4.29 17.62
CA ASP A 93 14.97 4.90 18.10
C ASP A 93 15.53 6.02 17.20
N GLY A 94 15.13 6.08 15.93
CA GLY A 94 15.63 7.08 14.99
C GLY A 94 15.26 8.51 15.39
N ALA A 95 16.18 9.47 15.21
CA ALA A 95 15.92 10.89 15.48
C ALA A 95 14.68 11.39 14.73
N HIS A 96 14.63 11.13 13.41
CA HIS A 96 13.50 11.54 12.57
C HIS A 96 12.15 10.90 12.96
N TYR A 97 12.15 9.72 13.59
CA TYR A 97 10.93 9.12 14.15
C TYR A 97 10.42 9.95 15.34
N LYS A 98 11.33 10.36 16.22
CA LYS A 98 11.04 11.11 17.45
C LYS A 98 10.61 12.55 17.16
N GLU A 99 11.08 13.13 16.05
CA GLU A 99 10.64 14.43 15.52
C GLU A 99 9.15 14.43 15.11
N GLN A 100 8.59 13.27 14.72
CA GLN A 100 7.18 13.19 14.30
C GLN A 100 6.22 13.18 15.51
N SER A 101 6.01 14.36 16.11
CA SER A 101 5.06 14.59 17.22
C SER A 101 3.69 13.94 17.01
N ILE A 102 3.21 13.92 15.76
CA ILE A 102 1.95 13.28 15.32
C ILE A 102 1.88 11.79 15.72
N LEU A 103 3.00 11.06 15.71
CA LEU A 103 3.05 9.66 16.14
C LEU A 103 2.90 9.47 17.65
N PHE A 104 2.98 10.54 18.44
CA PHE A 104 2.84 10.51 19.90
C PHE A 104 1.51 11.12 20.39
N GLU A 105 0.79 11.89 19.57
CA GLU A 105 -0.56 12.43 19.85
C GLU A 105 -1.58 11.36 20.31
N SER A 106 -1.53 10.18 19.71
CA SER A 106 -2.46 9.07 19.95
C SER A 106 -1.75 7.75 19.78
N LYS A 107 -1.91 6.84 20.75
CA LYS A 107 -1.28 5.52 20.71
C LYS A 107 -1.69 4.68 19.49
N TRP A 108 -2.84 5.01 18.89
CA TRP A 108 -3.38 4.36 17.70
C TRP A 108 -2.81 4.88 16.38
N ASN A 109 -2.03 5.97 16.39
CA ASN A 109 -1.33 6.46 15.19
C ASN A 109 -0.20 5.50 14.79
N LEU A 110 0.10 5.40 13.49
CA LEU A 110 1.01 4.40 12.94
C LEU A 110 1.97 4.98 11.90
N SER A 111 3.23 4.55 11.95
CA SER A 111 4.25 4.78 10.92
C SER A 111 4.32 3.61 9.93
N TYR A 112 4.60 3.87 8.66
CA TYR A 112 5.03 2.86 7.68
C TYR A 112 6.23 3.34 6.86
N THR A 113 6.90 2.41 6.19
CA THR A 113 7.79 2.70 5.06
C THR A 113 7.13 2.22 3.78
N PHE A 114 7.46 2.79 2.62
CA PHE A 114 6.94 2.31 1.33
C PHE A 114 8.07 2.03 0.35
N ASN A 115 7.80 1.17 -0.64
CA ASN A 115 8.73 0.96 -1.74
C ASN A 115 8.03 0.76 -3.08
N THR A 116 8.73 1.13 -4.16
CA THR A 116 8.39 0.77 -5.54
C THR A 116 9.68 0.43 -6.29
N ASP A 117 9.63 -0.61 -7.12
CA ASP A 117 10.79 -1.25 -7.77
C ASP A 117 10.27 -2.03 -8.99
N GLY A 118 11.02 -2.02 -10.10
CA GLY A 118 10.59 -2.50 -11.42
C GLY A 118 10.96 -3.94 -11.71
N CYS A 119 10.12 -4.91 -11.34
CA CYS A 119 10.36 -6.31 -11.68
C CYS A 119 9.97 -6.65 -13.14
N GLN A 120 10.91 -7.19 -13.92
CA GLN A 120 10.66 -7.61 -15.31
C GLN A 120 9.96 -8.99 -15.35
N THR A 121 8.92 -9.13 -16.17
CA THR A 121 8.32 -10.44 -16.46
C THR A 121 9.28 -11.33 -17.25
N ALA A 122 9.36 -12.62 -16.92
CA ALA A 122 10.38 -13.54 -17.44
C ALA A 122 10.31 -13.84 -18.96
N ASP A 123 9.21 -13.50 -19.63
CA ASP A 123 8.94 -13.88 -21.02
C ASP A 123 9.38 -12.82 -22.05
N LYS A 124 9.61 -13.28 -23.29
CA LYS A 124 10.17 -12.52 -24.43
C LYS A 124 9.17 -11.53 -25.05
N GLY A 125 8.57 -10.68 -24.21
CA GLY A 125 7.69 -9.56 -24.58
C GLY A 125 7.83 -8.33 -23.66
N LYS A 126 8.68 -8.43 -22.62
CA LYS A 126 9.06 -7.38 -21.66
C LYS A 126 7.94 -6.43 -21.23
N PHE A 127 7.10 -6.89 -20.31
CA PHE A 127 6.39 -6.01 -19.39
C PHE A 127 7.22 -5.85 -18.11
N SER A 128 7.24 -4.65 -17.57
CA SER A 128 7.74 -4.34 -16.22
C SER A 128 6.53 -4.14 -15.30
N ALA A 129 6.59 -4.75 -14.11
CA ALA A 129 5.57 -4.63 -13.08
C ALA A 129 6.17 -3.85 -11.89
N TRP A 130 5.55 -2.71 -11.60
CA TRP A 130 5.94 -1.75 -10.57
C TRP A 130 4.83 -1.69 -9.51
N PRO A 131 4.95 -2.42 -8.40
CA PRO A 131 4.04 -2.32 -7.26
C PRO A 131 4.39 -1.11 -6.39
N ILE A 132 3.39 -0.52 -5.73
CA ILE A 132 3.61 0.30 -4.53
C ILE A 132 3.31 -0.60 -3.34
N PHE A 133 4.33 -0.93 -2.55
CA PHE A 133 4.20 -1.69 -1.32
C PHE A 133 4.29 -0.77 -0.10
N LEU A 134 3.45 -0.99 0.91
CA LEU A 134 3.52 -0.33 2.21
C LEU A 134 3.89 -1.38 3.26
N ILE A 135 4.98 -1.14 3.99
CA ILE A 135 5.62 -2.11 4.88
C ILE A 135 5.58 -1.58 6.33
N ARG A 136 5.14 -2.45 7.26
CA ARG A 136 5.29 -2.21 8.69
C ARG A 136 5.46 -3.50 9.49
N LYS A 137 6.65 -3.70 10.06
CA LYS A 137 7.07 -4.95 10.74
C LYS A 137 6.83 -6.17 9.84
N LYS A 138 5.81 -6.99 10.12
CA LYS A 138 5.44 -8.18 9.33
C LYS A 138 4.30 -7.94 8.32
N PHE A 139 3.72 -6.74 8.31
CA PHE A 139 2.63 -6.39 7.40
C PHE A 139 3.17 -5.76 6.13
N MET A 140 2.64 -6.20 4.99
CA MET A 140 2.93 -5.68 3.66
C MET A 140 1.60 -5.56 2.90
N ILE A 141 1.25 -4.33 2.51
CA ILE A 141 0.04 -4.00 1.74
C ILE A 141 0.47 -3.61 0.33
N ILE A 142 -0.20 -4.14 -0.70
CA ILE A 142 -0.12 -3.57 -2.06
C ILE A 142 -1.09 -2.39 -2.10
N GLN A 143 -0.59 -1.23 -2.52
CA GLN A 143 -1.33 0.01 -2.60
C GLN A 143 -1.63 0.42 -4.05
N GLY A 144 -0.71 0.11 -4.95
CA GLY A 144 -0.88 0.31 -6.39
C GLY A 144 -0.05 -0.71 -7.17
N LEU A 145 -0.37 -0.88 -8.45
CA LEU A 145 0.40 -1.73 -9.35
C LEU A 145 0.29 -1.23 -10.80
N TRP A 146 1.43 -0.84 -11.38
CA TRP A 146 1.60 -0.53 -12.79
C TRP A 146 2.21 -1.72 -13.52
N VAL A 147 1.69 -2.08 -14.70
CA VAL A 147 2.18 -3.16 -15.56
C VAL A 147 2.22 -2.69 -17.00
N ALA A 148 3.40 -2.32 -17.50
CA ALA A 148 3.55 -1.81 -18.87
C ALA A 148 4.90 -2.21 -19.47
N LYS A 149 5.03 -2.08 -20.80
CA LYS A 149 6.31 -2.27 -21.50
C LYS A 149 7.36 -1.18 -21.23
N VAL A 150 6.99 -0.17 -20.45
CA VAL A 150 7.84 0.95 -20.01
C VAL A 150 7.61 1.18 -18.51
N GLU A 151 8.58 1.80 -17.86
CA GLU A 151 8.46 2.34 -16.50
C GLU A 151 7.25 3.27 -16.34
N PRO A 152 6.71 3.42 -15.12
CA PRO A 152 5.68 4.41 -14.85
C PRO A 152 6.21 5.83 -15.06
N LYS A 153 5.36 6.72 -15.58
CA LYS A 153 5.54 8.16 -15.33
C LYS A 153 5.26 8.39 -13.84
N PHE A 154 6.29 8.36 -13.00
CA PHE A 154 6.16 8.35 -11.53
C PHE A 154 5.22 9.43 -10.99
N ASN A 155 5.27 10.66 -11.51
CA ASN A 155 4.36 11.74 -11.10
C ASN A 155 2.86 11.43 -11.33
N ILE A 156 2.51 10.54 -12.27
CA ILE A 156 1.13 10.10 -12.51
C ILE A 156 0.81 8.85 -11.69
N PHE A 157 1.77 7.92 -11.58
CA PHE A 157 1.64 6.65 -10.87
C PHE A 157 1.59 6.81 -9.34
N LEU A 158 2.38 7.73 -8.78
CA LEU A 158 2.49 7.95 -7.34
C LEU A 158 1.48 8.97 -6.81
N GLN A 159 0.97 9.91 -7.62
CA GLN A 159 0.06 10.96 -7.12
C GLN A 159 -1.18 10.40 -6.37
N PRO A 160 -1.90 9.38 -6.86
CA PRO A 160 -3.03 8.81 -6.12
C PRO A 160 -2.65 8.15 -4.79
N PHE A 161 -1.39 7.70 -4.65
CA PHE A 161 -0.84 7.25 -3.37
C PHE A 161 -0.43 8.42 -2.47
N VAL A 162 0.21 9.46 -3.02
CA VAL A 162 0.60 10.68 -2.28
C VAL A 162 -0.64 11.38 -1.71
N ASP A 163 -1.73 11.49 -2.47
CA ASP A 163 -2.98 12.08 -2.02
C ASP A 163 -3.62 11.29 -0.86
N GLN A 164 -3.64 9.96 -0.96
CA GLN A 164 -4.10 9.07 0.12
C GLN A 164 -3.17 9.13 1.35
N ALA A 165 -1.86 9.21 1.17
CA ALA A 165 -0.88 9.33 2.24
C ALA A 165 -0.98 10.68 2.97
N ASN A 166 -1.22 11.77 2.24
CA ASN A 166 -1.47 13.11 2.78
C ASN A 166 -2.81 13.17 3.54
N LEU A 167 -3.85 12.50 3.03
CA LEU A 167 -5.13 12.37 3.73
C LEU A 167 -4.98 11.62 5.07
N LEU A 168 -4.26 10.50 5.06
CA LEU A 168 -4.00 9.68 6.25
C LEU A 168 -3.07 10.32 7.29
N SER A 169 -2.08 11.11 6.86
CA SER A 169 -1.17 11.78 7.79
C SER A 169 -1.83 13.00 8.45
N SER A 170 -2.67 13.74 7.71
CA SER A 170 -3.35 14.94 8.19
C SER A 170 -4.65 14.66 8.94
N LYS A 171 -5.59 13.93 8.33
CA LYS A 171 -6.93 13.65 8.89
C LYS A 171 -7.04 12.26 9.51
N GLY A 172 -6.25 11.30 9.04
CA GLY A 172 -6.34 9.91 9.46
C GLY A 172 -7.54 9.17 8.85
N PHE A 173 -7.82 7.97 9.38
CA PHE A 173 -8.97 7.16 9.01
C PHE A 173 -9.74 6.70 10.25
N GLU A 174 -11.05 6.47 10.08
CA GLU A 174 -11.93 5.96 11.13
C GLU A 174 -11.99 4.42 11.13
N TRP A 175 -11.95 3.84 12.33
CA TRP A 175 -12.14 2.41 12.58
C TRP A 175 -12.78 2.17 13.96
N ILE A 176 -13.14 0.92 14.25
CA ILE A 176 -13.82 0.54 15.51
C ILE A 176 -12.98 -0.48 16.28
N LYS A 177 -12.83 -0.26 17.59
CA LYS A 177 -12.25 -1.21 18.55
C LYS A 177 -13.17 -1.30 19.76
N ASN A 178 -13.63 -2.51 20.11
CA ASN A 178 -14.48 -2.75 21.29
C ASN A 178 -15.71 -1.81 21.33
N ASN A 179 -16.38 -1.64 20.19
CA ASN A 179 -17.49 -0.71 19.95
C ASN A 179 -17.17 0.80 20.11
N VAL A 180 -15.92 1.17 20.39
CA VAL A 180 -15.45 2.57 20.41
C VAL A 180 -14.94 2.96 19.02
N LYS A 181 -15.41 4.10 18.51
CA LYS A 181 -14.92 4.76 17.30
C LYS A 181 -13.56 5.41 17.56
N ILE A 182 -12.56 5.11 16.73
CA ILE A 182 -11.19 5.63 16.83
C ILE A 182 -10.79 6.24 15.50
N ILE A 183 -10.09 7.39 15.55
CA ILE A 183 -9.39 7.97 14.40
C ILE A 183 -7.89 7.71 14.58
N SER A 184 -7.26 7.17 13.53
CA SER A 184 -5.82 6.90 13.48
C SER A 184 -5.17 7.64 12.33
N LYS A 185 -4.17 8.48 12.62
CA LYS A 185 -3.27 9.04 11.59
C LYS A 185 -2.21 8.01 11.19
N VAL A 186 -1.89 7.93 9.90
CA VAL A 186 -0.96 6.93 9.34
C VAL A 186 0.07 7.62 8.45
N LEU A 187 1.34 7.62 8.87
CA LEU A 187 2.41 8.45 8.30
C LEU A 187 3.47 7.60 7.55
N PRO A 188 3.84 7.95 6.31
CA PRO A 188 5.08 7.45 5.70
C PRO A 188 6.28 8.11 6.39
N LEU A 189 7.32 7.35 6.72
CA LEU A 189 8.56 7.87 7.34
C LEU A 189 9.83 7.71 6.50
N ALA A 190 9.83 6.74 5.58
CA ALA A 190 10.93 6.52 4.65
C ALA A 190 10.41 5.79 3.42
N CYS A 191 11.10 5.98 2.30
CA CYS A 191 10.85 5.27 1.06
C CYS A 191 12.11 4.56 0.56
N CYS A 192 11.91 3.49 -0.20
CA CYS A 192 12.93 2.90 -1.06
C CYS A 192 12.33 2.87 -2.48
N VAL A 193 12.82 3.75 -3.36
CA VAL A 193 12.30 3.88 -4.73
C VAL A 193 13.49 3.89 -5.69
N ASP A 194 13.31 3.19 -6.81
CA ASP A 194 14.20 3.19 -7.99
C ASP A 194 13.51 4.02 -9.10
#